data_AF-A0A918VRH5-F1
#
_entry.id   AF-A0A918VRH5-F1
#
_cell.length_a   1.000
_cell.length_b   1.000
_cell.length_c   1.000
_cell.angle_alpha   90.00
_cell.angle_beta   90.00
_cell.angle_gamma   90.00
#
_symmetry.space_group_name_H-M   'P 1'
#
loop_
_entity.id
_entity.type
_entity.pdbx_description
1 polymer ?
#
loop_
_entity_poly.entity_id
_entity_poly.type
_entity_poly.pdbx_seq_one_letter_code
_entity_poly.pdbx_strand_id
1 'polypeptide(L)'
;MKQIDKIIDDLKHKYSTVEVGKGVDELELKSVEKKLSVTFPADYKYFLMKYGYLASDGPDILGLGCDPDYDEYYSMLFFTLYDRNGEVPTFFTPRPANTVIVGAYGGGGHFFLHCEESSRSGAVELLLDELNGKPDKLKWQSFTEYLAHYA
;
A
#
# COMPACT_ATOMS: atom_id res chain seq x y z
N MET A 1 9.14 -9.00 -19.20
CA MET A 1 8.18 -9.12 -18.08
C MET A 1 8.82 -8.47 -16.87
N LYS A 2 8.18 -7.49 -16.24
CA LYS A 2 8.72 -6.88 -15.02
C LYS A 2 8.64 -7.90 -13.87
N GLN A 3 9.47 -7.73 -12.83
CA GLN A 3 9.46 -8.62 -11.66
C GLN A 3 8.09 -8.67 -10.98
N ILE A 4 7.41 -7.53 -10.85
CA ILE A 4 6.05 -7.43 -10.31
C ILE A 4 5.06 -8.30 -11.10
N ASP A 5 5.16 -8.35 -12.43
CA ASP A 5 4.26 -9.18 -13.25
C ASP A 5 4.37 -10.65 -12.87
N LYS A 6 5.61 -11.12 -12.71
CA LYS A 6 5.88 -12.50 -12.30
C LYS A 6 5.30 -12.79 -10.92
N ILE A 7 5.49 -11.87 -9.97
CA ILE A 7 4.99 -12.02 -8.60
C ILE A 7 3.46 -12.10 -8.60
N ILE A 8 2.77 -11.25 -9.38
CA ILE A 8 1.31 -11.29 -9.53
C ILE A 8 0.85 -12.61 -10.16
N ASP A 9 1.57 -13.12 -11.16
CA ASP A 9 1.27 -14.42 -11.74
C ASP A 9 1.49 -15.56 -10.73
N ASP A 10 2.59 -15.54 -9.95
CA ASP A 10 2.86 -16.52 -8.91
C ASP A 10 1.74 -16.50 -7.82
N LEU A 11 1.29 -15.31 -7.41
CA LEU A 11 0.14 -15.15 -6.50
C LEU A 11 -1.13 -15.79 -7.06
N LYS A 12 -1.44 -15.61 -8.35
CA LYS A 12 -2.60 -16.23 -9.02
C LYS A 12 -2.55 -17.75 -9.07
N HIS A 13 -1.35 -18.36 -9.00
CA HIS A 13 -1.20 -19.81 -8.91
C HIS A 13 -1.32 -20.32 -7.46
N LYS A 14 -0.94 -19.50 -6.49
CA LYS A 14 -0.92 -19.83 -5.06
C LYS A 14 -2.29 -19.70 -4.40
N TYR A 15 -3.02 -18.65 -4.75
CA TYR A 15 -4.28 -18.26 -4.12
C TYR A 15 -5.47 -18.57 -5.03
N SER A 16 -6.60 -18.96 -4.43
CA SER A 16 -7.74 -19.47 -5.19
C SER A 16 -8.59 -18.36 -5.80
N THR A 17 -8.56 -17.18 -5.17
CA THR A 17 -9.26 -15.98 -5.64
C THR A 17 -8.27 -14.85 -5.67
N VAL A 18 -7.67 -14.56 -6.82
CA VAL A 18 -6.84 -13.36 -7.00
C VAL A 18 -7.50 -12.45 -8.02
N GLU A 19 -7.88 -11.28 -7.56
CA GLU A 19 -8.42 -10.21 -8.38
C GLU A 19 -7.44 -9.04 -8.40
N VAL A 20 -7.35 -8.39 -9.55
CA VAL A 20 -6.62 -7.13 -9.71
C VAL A 20 -7.57 -6.11 -10.32
N GLY A 21 -7.42 -4.86 -9.91
CA GLY A 21 -8.15 -3.75 -10.50
C GLY A 21 -7.77 -3.47 -11.96
N LYS A 22 -8.27 -2.36 -12.48
CA LYS A 22 -8.06 -1.93 -13.88
C LYS A 22 -6.77 -1.14 -14.09
N GLY A 23 -6.06 -0.82 -13.01
CA GLY A 23 -5.00 0.18 -13.04
C GLY A 23 -5.53 1.60 -13.17
N VAL A 24 -4.61 2.57 -13.08
CA VAL A 24 -4.91 4.00 -13.23
C VAL A 24 -3.99 4.64 -14.27
N ASP A 25 -4.44 5.75 -14.86
CA ASP A 25 -3.60 6.51 -15.76
C ASP A 25 -2.64 7.46 -15.01
N GLU A 26 -1.74 8.09 -15.76
CA GLU A 26 -0.75 9.01 -15.19
C GLU A 26 -1.38 10.29 -14.62
N LEU A 27 -2.53 10.73 -15.15
CA LEU A 27 -3.22 11.94 -14.66
C LEU A 27 -3.86 11.68 -13.30
N GLU A 28 -4.53 10.54 -13.14
CA GLU A 28 -5.08 10.09 -11.86
C GLU A 28 -3.96 9.89 -10.84
N LEU A 29 -2.88 9.19 -11.21
CA LEU A 29 -1.73 8.98 -10.34
C LEU A 29 -1.14 10.31 -9.83
N LYS A 30 -0.89 11.27 -10.73
CA LYS A 30 -0.38 12.61 -10.37
C LYS A 30 -1.35 13.39 -9.50
N SER A 31 -2.66 13.26 -9.74
CA SER A 31 -3.70 13.89 -8.93
C SER A 31 -3.64 13.37 -7.49
N VAL A 32 -3.50 12.05 -7.32
CA VAL A 32 -3.37 11.41 -6.01
C VAL A 32 -2.07 11.80 -5.30
N GLU A 33 -0.93 11.75 -6.00
CA GLU A 33 0.37 12.22 -5.48
C GLU A 33 0.28 13.65 -4.96
N LYS A 34 -0.34 14.55 -5.74
CA LYS A 34 -0.58 15.94 -5.35
C LYS A 34 -1.49 16.04 -4.12
N LYS A 35 -2.58 15.27 -4.08
CA LYS A 35 -3.54 15.28 -2.95
C LYS A 35 -2.87 14.83 -1.65
N LEU A 36 -1.98 13.86 -1.73
CA LEU A 36 -1.22 13.34 -0.60
C LEU A 36 0.09 14.08 -0.35
N SER A 37 0.50 15.02 -1.20
CA SER A 37 1.80 15.70 -1.11
C SER A 37 2.98 14.71 -1.02
N VAL A 38 2.95 13.64 -1.82
CA VAL A 38 4.01 12.62 -1.89
C VAL A 38 4.28 12.23 -3.33
N THR A 39 5.43 11.60 -3.56
CA THR A 39 5.78 10.97 -4.82
C THR A 39 5.92 9.46 -4.61
N PHE A 40 5.18 8.66 -5.37
CA PHE A 40 5.22 7.21 -5.24
C PHE A 40 6.52 6.61 -5.80
N PRO A 41 7.07 5.58 -5.14
CA PRO A 41 8.20 4.82 -5.65
C PRO A 41 7.90 4.16 -7.00
N ALA A 42 8.90 4.06 -7.88
CA ALA A 42 8.73 3.57 -9.25
C ALA A 42 8.04 2.20 -9.37
N ASP A 43 8.35 1.28 -8.46
CA ASP A 43 7.75 -0.06 -8.43
C ASP A 43 6.26 -0.01 -8.07
N TYR A 44 5.90 0.80 -7.08
CA TYR A 44 4.52 0.97 -6.68
C TYR A 44 3.72 1.74 -7.75
N LYS A 45 4.31 2.74 -8.41
CA LYS A 45 3.70 3.40 -9.58
C LYS A 45 3.35 2.40 -10.67
N TYR A 46 4.29 1.50 -10.98
CA TYR A 46 4.05 0.46 -11.98
C TYR A 46 2.89 -0.45 -11.59
N PHE A 47 2.83 -0.88 -10.32
CA PHE A 47 1.73 -1.66 -9.79
C PHE A 47 0.39 -0.92 -9.91
N LEU A 48 0.31 0.32 -9.42
CA LEU A 48 -0.91 1.14 -9.48
C LEU A 48 -1.39 1.37 -10.90
N MET A 49 -0.48 1.69 -11.82
CA MET A 49 -0.87 1.98 -13.20
C MET A 49 -1.36 0.75 -13.97
N LYS A 50 -0.84 -0.44 -13.63
CA LYS A 50 -1.15 -1.67 -14.37
C LYS A 50 -2.24 -2.51 -13.73
N TYR A 51 -2.21 -2.64 -12.41
CA TYR A 51 -3.06 -3.53 -11.63
C TYR A 51 -4.02 -2.75 -10.74
N GLY A 52 -3.68 -1.52 -10.33
CA GLY A 52 -4.53 -0.71 -9.48
C GLY A 52 -4.47 -1.17 -8.03
N TYR A 53 -5.03 -2.33 -7.75
CA TYR A 53 -4.99 -3.03 -6.45
C TYR A 53 -4.87 -4.54 -6.67
N LEU A 54 -4.70 -5.29 -5.58
CA LEU A 54 -4.85 -6.75 -5.57
C LEU A 54 -5.73 -7.15 -4.39
N ALA A 55 -6.75 -7.97 -4.64
CA ALA A 55 -7.60 -8.58 -3.62
C ALA A 55 -7.47 -10.10 -3.68
N SER A 56 -7.37 -10.76 -2.54
CA SER A 56 -7.32 -12.23 -2.53
C SER A 56 -7.85 -12.93 -1.28
N ASP A 57 -7.90 -14.27 -1.31
CA ASP A 57 -8.11 -15.10 -0.12
C ASP A 57 -6.85 -15.20 0.78
N GLY A 58 -5.79 -14.48 0.41
CA GLY A 58 -4.57 -14.29 1.20
C GLY A 58 -4.32 -12.81 1.52
N PRO A 59 -3.27 -12.19 0.95
CA PRO A 59 -3.03 -10.76 1.15
C PRO A 59 -3.93 -9.90 0.27
N ASP A 60 -4.30 -8.74 0.79
CA ASP A 60 -4.76 -7.63 -0.02
C ASP A 60 -3.64 -6.60 -0.15
N ILE A 61 -3.50 -6.05 -1.35
CA ILE A 61 -2.59 -4.94 -1.64
C ILE A 61 -3.46 -3.75 -2.03
N LEU A 62 -3.56 -2.81 -1.11
CA LEU A 62 -4.34 -1.59 -1.32
C LEU A 62 -3.71 -0.76 -2.43
N GLY A 63 -4.54 -0.07 -3.18
CA GLY A 63 -4.07 0.76 -4.28
C GLY A 63 -5.12 1.74 -4.79
N LEU A 64 -5.23 1.86 -6.12
CA LEU A 64 -6.11 2.82 -6.81
C LEU A 64 -6.94 2.11 -7.89
N GLY A 65 -7.85 2.84 -8.53
CA GLY A 65 -8.71 2.29 -9.58
C GLY A 65 -9.82 1.35 -9.05
N CYS A 66 -10.11 1.43 -7.76
CA CYS A 66 -11.27 0.83 -7.12
C CYS A 66 -12.55 1.51 -7.64
N ASP A 67 -13.60 0.72 -7.87
CA ASP A 67 -14.91 1.30 -8.19
C ASP A 67 -15.43 2.08 -6.96
N PRO A 68 -15.71 3.39 -7.07
CA PRO A 68 -16.15 4.20 -5.93
C PRO A 68 -17.48 3.72 -5.32
N ASP A 69 -18.30 2.94 -6.04
CA ASP A 69 -19.55 2.41 -5.54
C ASP A 69 -19.38 1.05 -4.82
N TYR A 70 -18.21 0.39 -4.91
CA TYR A 70 -18.02 -0.99 -4.43
C TYR A 70 -16.75 -1.25 -3.59
N ASP A 71 -15.63 -0.54 -3.82
CA ASP A 71 -14.30 -1.00 -3.40
C ASP A 71 -13.51 -0.03 -2.51
N GLU A 72 -14.17 0.69 -1.59
CA GLU A 72 -13.44 1.50 -0.61
C GLU A 72 -12.48 0.67 0.27
N TYR A 73 -12.76 -0.62 0.43
CA TYR A 73 -11.95 -1.59 1.17
C TYR A 73 -10.53 -1.80 0.62
N TYR A 74 -10.30 -1.52 -0.67
CA TYR A 74 -8.98 -1.67 -1.30
C TYR A 74 -8.31 -0.32 -1.62
N SER A 75 -8.93 0.80 -1.21
CA SER A 75 -8.48 2.14 -1.57
C SER A 75 -7.35 2.63 -0.66
N MET A 76 -6.11 2.60 -1.16
CA MET A 76 -4.95 3.18 -0.47
C MET A 76 -5.19 4.65 -0.14
N LEU A 77 -5.84 5.40 -1.04
CA LEU A 77 -6.11 6.81 -0.84
C LEU A 77 -7.05 7.05 0.34
N PHE A 78 -8.13 6.26 0.45
CA PHE A 78 -9.08 6.37 1.55
C PHE A 78 -8.39 6.11 2.88
N PHE A 79 -7.72 4.96 3.02
CA PHE A 79 -7.04 4.60 4.27
C PHE A 79 -5.94 5.59 4.64
N THR A 80 -5.13 6.03 3.68
CA THR A 80 -4.07 7.01 3.94
C THR A 80 -4.62 8.36 4.39
N LEU A 81 -5.73 8.85 3.81
CA LEU A 81 -6.34 10.10 4.24
C LEU A 81 -7.04 9.97 5.60
N TYR A 82 -7.72 8.85 5.83
CA TYR A 82 -8.35 8.55 7.12
C TYR A 82 -7.30 8.56 8.23
N ASP A 83 -6.17 7.88 8.00
CA ASP A 83 -5.04 7.82 8.90
C ASP A 83 -4.43 9.21 9.20
N ARG A 84 -4.17 10.00 8.16
CA ARG A 84 -3.52 11.33 8.30
C ARG A 84 -4.42 12.39 8.95
N ASN A 85 -5.73 12.28 8.75
CA ASN A 85 -6.70 13.24 9.28
C ASN A 85 -7.26 12.82 10.65
N GLY A 86 -6.98 11.60 11.10
CA GLY A 86 -7.40 11.11 12.40
C GLY A 86 -6.71 11.84 13.56
N GLU A 87 -7.42 12.00 14.68
CA GLU A 87 -6.80 12.47 15.90
C GLU A 87 -5.86 11.40 16.44
N VAL A 88 -4.57 11.71 16.51
CA VAL A 88 -3.54 10.82 17.05
C VAL A 88 -3.37 11.11 18.54
N PRO A 89 -3.60 10.13 19.45
CA PRO A 89 -3.37 10.33 20.88
C PRO A 89 -1.93 10.74 21.18
N THR A 90 -1.72 11.55 22.22
CA THR A 90 -0.41 12.12 22.54
C THR A 90 0.67 11.10 22.92
N PHE A 91 0.28 9.89 23.33
CA PHE A 91 1.19 8.78 23.64
C PHE A 91 1.54 7.91 22.42
N PHE A 92 0.94 8.19 21.27
CA PHE A 92 1.16 7.47 20.02
C PHE A 92 2.31 8.13 19.24
N THR A 93 3.10 7.31 18.54
CA THR A 93 4.13 7.82 17.63
C THR A 93 3.44 8.35 16.37
N PRO A 94 3.62 9.63 16.00
CA PRO A 94 3.02 10.16 14.78
C PRO A 94 3.45 9.36 13.56
N ARG A 95 2.50 9.02 12.69
CA ARG A 95 2.76 8.26 11.47
C ARG A 95 3.52 9.14 10.47
N PRO A 96 4.51 8.61 9.72
CA PRO A 96 5.32 9.44 8.84
C PRO A 96 4.48 10.05 7.70
N ALA A 97 4.52 11.37 7.54
CA ALA A 97 3.73 12.08 6.54
C ALA A 97 4.09 11.74 5.07
N ASN A 98 5.28 11.19 4.86
CA ASN A 98 5.82 10.72 3.58
C ASN A 98 5.59 9.21 3.37
N THR A 99 4.54 8.65 3.96
CA THR A 99 4.15 7.25 3.76
C THR A 99 2.70 7.12 3.30
N VAL A 100 2.38 5.99 2.68
CA VAL A 100 1.01 5.59 2.32
C VAL A 100 0.73 4.16 2.75
N ILE A 101 -0.54 3.84 2.98
CA ILE A 101 -0.97 2.51 3.43
C ILE A 101 -1.13 1.58 2.22
N VAL A 102 -0.39 0.47 2.20
CA VAL A 102 -0.44 -0.53 1.11
C VAL A 102 -1.07 -1.86 1.53
N GLY A 103 -1.44 -2.00 2.79
CA GLY A 103 -2.08 -3.21 3.32
C GLY A 103 -2.61 -2.99 4.73
N ALA A 104 -3.71 -3.66 5.06
CA ALA A 104 -4.19 -3.79 6.43
C ALA A 104 -3.60 -5.05 7.07
N TYR A 105 -3.36 -4.99 8.38
CA TYR A 105 -2.93 -6.15 9.16
C TYR A 105 -4.03 -6.53 10.15
N GLY A 106 -4.52 -7.76 10.05
CA GLY A 106 -5.64 -8.27 10.86
C GLY A 106 -5.40 -8.21 12.38
N GLY A 107 -4.15 -8.05 12.84
CA GLY A 107 -3.81 -7.82 14.24
C GLY A 107 -3.96 -6.37 14.72
N GLY A 108 -4.59 -5.48 13.94
CA GLY A 108 -4.83 -4.09 14.33
C GLY A 108 -3.67 -3.15 13.96
N GLY A 109 -3.27 -3.16 12.69
CA GLY A 109 -2.22 -2.28 12.18
C GLY A 109 -2.22 -2.17 10.67
N HIS A 110 -1.23 -1.49 10.11
CA HIS A 110 -1.14 -1.24 8.67
C HIS A 110 0.30 -1.33 8.16
N PHE A 111 0.43 -1.74 6.91
CA PHE A 111 1.70 -1.70 6.18
C PHE A 111 1.86 -0.34 5.49
N PHE A 112 2.93 0.35 5.85
CA PHE A 112 3.26 1.68 5.34
C PHE A 112 4.40 1.60 4.33
N LEU A 113 4.14 2.06 3.11
CA LEU A 113 5.15 2.28 2.08
C LEU A 113 5.73 3.68 2.22
N HIS A 114 7.05 3.78 2.27
CA HIS A 114 7.79 5.04 2.25
C HIS A 114 7.87 5.61 0.83
N CYS A 115 7.41 6.85 0.66
CA CYS A 115 7.45 7.60 -0.59
C CYS A 115 8.83 8.22 -0.84
N GLU A 116 9.04 8.81 -2.03
CA GLU A 116 10.36 9.35 -2.45
C GLU A 116 10.88 10.48 -1.55
N GLU A 117 10.00 11.15 -0.82
CA GLU A 117 10.38 12.16 0.19
C GLU A 117 11.00 11.53 1.45
N SER A 118 11.03 10.20 1.56
CA SER A 118 11.67 9.46 2.65
C SER A 118 13.09 9.03 2.27
N SER A 119 14.01 9.10 3.24
CA SER A 119 15.34 8.46 3.13
C SER A 119 15.26 6.94 2.97
N ARG A 120 14.09 6.35 3.23
CA ARG A 120 13.78 4.92 3.08
C ARG A 120 12.83 4.67 1.91
N SER A 121 12.80 5.54 0.89
CA SER A 121 11.91 5.42 -0.28
C SER A 121 11.85 3.98 -0.81
N GLY A 122 10.63 3.51 -1.05
CA GLY A 122 10.34 2.15 -1.51
C GLY A 122 10.18 1.13 -0.37
N ALA A 123 10.74 1.35 0.81
CA ALA A 123 10.64 0.41 1.92
C ALA A 123 9.21 0.30 2.46
N VAL A 124 8.84 -0.88 2.93
CA VAL A 124 7.54 -1.14 3.58
C VAL A 124 7.80 -1.58 5.02
N GLU A 125 6.98 -1.10 5.97
CA GLU A 125 7.03 -1.58 7.36
C GLU A 125 5.62 -1.67 7.97
N LEU A 126 5.47 -2.58 8.91
CA LEU A 126 4.24 -2.71 9.70
C LEU A 126 4.28 -1.78 10.91
N LEU A 127 3.27 -0.93 11.06
CA LEU A 127 3.02 -0.18 12.30
C LEU A 127 1.77 -0.77 12.97
N LEU A 128 1.91 -1.20 14.22
CA LEU A 128 0.83 -1.79 15.01
C LEU A 128 0.25 -0.77 16.00
N ASP A 129 -1.08 -0.81 16.17
CA ASP A 129 -1.74 0.05 17.15
C ASP A 129 -1.38 -0.36 18.58
N GLU A 130 -1.19 -1.65 18.86
CA GLU A 130 -0.73 -2.16 20.17
C GLU A 130 0.68 -1.67 20.54
N LEU A 131 1.50 -1.31 19.56
CA LEU A 131 2.82 -0.72 19.76
C LEU A 131 2.77 0.80 19.85
N ASN A 132 1.58 1.40 19.90
CA ASN A 132 1.34 2.83 19.91
C ASN A 132 2.03 3.54 18.73
N GLY A 133 1.91 2.98 17.52
CA GLY A 133 2.42 3.54 16.27
C GLY A 133 3.90 3.29 16.03
N LYS A 134 4.57 2.57 16.93
CA LYS A 134 5.94 2.14 16.72
C LYS A 134 5.98 0.99 15.71
N PRO A 135 7.07 0.90 14.92
CA PRO A 135 7.22 -0.17 13.96
C PRO A 135 7.35 -1.53 14.65
N ASP A 136 6.70 -2.52 14.03
CA ASP A 136 6.94 -3.93 14.29
C ASP A 136 8.32 -4.33 13.72
N LYS A 137 8.72 -5.59 13.93
CA LYS A 137 9.89 -6.20 13.31
C LYS A 137 9.71 -6.46 11.81
N LEU A 138 8.47 -6.54 11.32
CA LEU A 138 8.17 -6.77 9.90
C LEU A 138 8.48 -5.54 9.03
N LYS A 139 9.45 -5.71 8.13
CA LYS A 139 9.95 -4.67 7.22
C LYS A 139 10.57 -5.27 5.96
N TRP A 140 10.47 -4.53 4.87
CA TRP A 140 11.01 -4.86 3.54
C TRP A 140 11.75 -3.65 2.97
N GLN A 141 12.80 -3.88 2.17
CA GLN A 141 13.59 -2.78 1.60
C GLN A 141 12.93 -2.17 0.36
N SER A 142 11.96 -2.86 -0.25
CA SER A 142 11.21 -2.37 -1.40
C SER A 142 9.76 -2.87 -1.39
N PHE A 143 8.88 -2.17 -2.11
CA PHE A 143 7.52 -2.62 -2.38
C PHE A 143 7.52 -3.99 -3.08
N THR A 144 8.47 -4.21 -4.00
CA THR A 144 8.61 -5.48 -4.71
C THR A 144 8.96 -6.63 -3.76
N GLU A 145 9.84 -6.41 -2.77
CA GLU A 145 10.12 -7.40 -1.73
C GLU A 145 8.91 -7.68 -0.84
N TYR A 146 8.16 -6.64 -0.48
CA TYR A 146 6.92 -6.77 0.28
C TYR A 146 5.89 -7.61 -0.48
N LEU A 147 5.67 -7.34 -1.76
CA LEU A 147 4.75 -8.10 -2.60
C LEU A 147 5.23 -9.56 -2.76
N ALA A 148 6.53 -9.76 -3.02
CA ALA A 148 7.13 -11.08 -3.19
C ALA A 148 7.05 -11.96 -1.92
N HIS A 149 6.97 -11.35 -0.73
CA HIS A 149 6.80 -12.08 0.52
C HIS A 149 5.53 -12.96 0.53
N TYR A 150 4.50 -12.54 -0.20
CA TYR A 150 3.24 -13.28 -0.25
C TYR A 150 3.11 -14.24 -1.42
N ALA A 151 4.00 -14.18 -2.42
CA ALA A 151 3.99 -15.09 -3.57
C ALA A 151 4.45 -16.52 -3.22
#